data_AF-K5VM73-F1
#
_entry.id   AF-K5VM73-F1
#
_cell.length_a   1.000
_cell.length_b   1.000
_cell.length_c   1.000
_cell.angle_alpha   90.00
_cell.angle_beta   90.00
_cell.angle_gamma   90.00
#
_symmetry.space_group_name_H-M   'P 1'
#
loop_
_entity.id
_entity.type
_entity.pdbx_description
1 polymer ?
#
loop_
_entity_poly.entity_id
_entity_poly.type
_entity_poly.pdbx_seq_one_letter_code
_entity_poly.pdbx_strand_id
1 'polypeptide(L)'
;MSWELKDKLSKRPQEHSVSTMPMAFFPLDQISDQAGQISARAKEEIGKLDHDTVPAGYIDQTRLLLARLDPKTSSPIYELTALPRFLSGPNPPTPGKHHITLLVLVNILFSRGSIAFAANLGERGTRA
;
A
#
# COMPACT_ATOMS: atom_id res chain seq x y z
N MET A 1 -42.02 31.04 -8.66
CA MET A 1 -40.75 30.95 -9.39
C MET A 1 -39.83 30.00 -8.62
N SER A 2 -39.16 29.05 -9.30
CA SER A 2 -38.07 28.20 -8.77
C SER A 2 -38.41 26.78 -8.25
N TRP A 3 -39.23 26.00 -8.96
CA TRP A 3 -39.05 24.52 -8.98
C TRP A 3 -38.19 24.07 -10.18
N GLU A 4 -38.05 24.92 -11.19
CA GLU A 4 -37.26 24.69 -12.42
C GLU A 4 -35.73 24.73 -12.23
N LEU A 5 -35.23 25.01 -11.02
CA LEU A 5 -33.80 25.09 -10.75
C LEU A 5 -33.17 23.76 -10.30
N LYS A 6 -33.97 22.73 -9.97
CA LYS A 6 -33.44 21.41 -9.60
C LYS A 6 -32.85 20.65 -10.80
N ASP A 7 -33.46 20.78 -11.98
CA ASP A 7 -32.97 20.12 -13.21
C ASP A 7 -31.73 20.78 -13.81
N LYS A 8 -31.41 22.02 -13.42
CA LYS A 8 -30.24 22.75 -13.93
C LYS A 8 -28.94 22.42 -13.20
N LEU A 9 -28.99 21.68 -12.10
CA LEU A 9 -27.80 21.27 -11.33
C LEU A 9 -27.14 19.98 -11.83
N SER A 10 -27.80 19.22 -12.71
CA SER A 10 -27.36 17.87 -13.12
C SER A 10 -26.49 17.81 -14.40
N LYS A 11 -25.94 18.94 -14.88
CA LYS A 11 -25.13 18.96 -16.10
C LYS A 11 -23.85 19.78 -15.98
N ARG A 12 -23.19 19.77 -14.82
CA ARG A 12 -21.77 20.16 -14.85
C ARG A 12 -21.04 19.05 -15.63
N PRO A 13 -20.28 19.37 -16.69
CA PRO A 13 -19.29 18.43 -17.22
C PRO A 13 -18.52 17.91 -16.02
N GLN A 14 -18.17 16.62 -16.02
CA GLN A 14 -17.29 16.07 -15.01
C GLN A 14 -15.97 16.85 -15.11
N GLU A 15 -15.87 17.96 -14.39
CA GLU A 15 -14.66 18.77 -14.33
C GLU A 15 -13.57 17.77 -13.95
N HIS A 16 -12.56 17.67 -14.81
CA HIS A 16 -11.35 16.96 -14.49
C HIS A 16 -10.70 17.73 -13.35
N SER A 17 -11.22 17.53 -12.14
CA SER A 17 -10.60 17.97 -10.91
C SER A 17 -9.24 17.29 -10.91
N VAL A 18 -8.21 18.09 -11.21
CA VAL A 18 -6.84 17.75 -10.87
C VAL A 18 -6.80 17.85 -9.34
N SER A 19 -7.35 16.83 -8.69
CA SER A 19 -7.36 16.73 -7.24
C SER A 19 -5.92 16.47 -6.82
N THR A 20 -5.24 17.47 -6.28
CA THR A 20 -4.06 17.22 -5.46
C THR A 20 -4.49 16.28 -4.34
N MET A 21 -3.93 15.07 -4.31
CA MET A 21 -4.20 14.11 -3.25
C MET A 21 -3.43 14.57 -2.02
N PRO A 22 -4.10 14.95 -0.91
CA PRO A 22 -3.39 15.27 0.32
C PRO A 22 -2.69 14.00 0.83
N MET A 23 -1.38 14.08 1.01
CA MET A 23 -0.55 13.00 1.55
C MET A 23 0.10 13.50 2.84
N ALA A 24 0.06 12.66 3.87
CA ALA A 24 0.78 12.89 5.11
C ALA A 24 1.59 11.64 5.47
N PHE A 25 2.84 11.84 5.88
CA PHE A 25 3.76 10.76 6.21
C PHE A 25 4.10 10.79 7.69
N PHE A 26 4.04 9.63 8.32
CA PHE A 26 4.24 9.48 9.75
C PHE A 26 5.21 8.34 10.06
N PRO A 27 6.06 8.51 11.09
CA PRO A 27 6.79 7.41 11.68
C PRO A 27 5.87 6.57 12.58
N LEU A 28 6.29 5.33 12.88
CA LEU A 28 5.46 4.38 13.62
C LEU A 28 5.04 4.90 15.01
N ASP A 29 5.95 5.57 15.70
CA ASP A 29 5.79 6.10 17.05
C ASP A 29 4.80 7.28 17.13
N GLN A 30 4.50 7.93 16.00
CA GLN A 30 3.47 8.98 15.94
C GLN A 30 2.06 8.44 15.73
N ILE A 31 1.92 7.21 15.23
CA ILE A 31 0.62 6.62 14.90
C ILE A 31 0.22 5.47 15.83
N SER A 32 1.15 4.96 16.65
CA SER A 32 0.90 3.87 17.58
C SER A 32 1.75 3.98 18.83
N ASP A 33 1.10 3.87 19.98
CA ASP A 33 1.70 3.68 21.30
C ASP A 33 2.45 2.34 21.44
N GLN A 34 2.14 1.37 20.58
CA GLN A 34 2.78 0.05 20.54
C GLN A 34 4.04 0.01 19.65
N ALA A 35 4.53 1.15 19.15
CA ALA A 35 5.68 1.20 18.24
C ALA A 35 6.90 0.42 18.73
N GLY A 36 7.23 0.53 20.02
CA GLY A 36 8.33 -0.22 20.63
C GLY A 36 8.11 -1.74 20.61
N GLN A 37 6.88 -2.20 20.88
CA GLN A 37 6.53 -3.62 20.86
C GLN A 37 6.56 -4.18 19.43
N ILE A 38 6.05 -3.43 18.46
CA ILE A 38 6.06 -3.80 17.03
C ILE A 38 7.52 -3.91 16.54
N SER A 39 8.36 -2.93 16.86
CA SER A 39 9.79 -2.94 16.50
C SER A 39 10.52 -4.12 17.14
N ALA A 40 10.27 -4.40 18.42
CA ALA A 40 10.87 -5.52 19.14
C ALA A 40 10.45 -6.87 18.54
N ARG A 41 9.15 -7.06 18.26
CA ARG A 41 8.64 -8.27 17.63
C ARG A 41 9.21 -8.47 16.23
N ALA A 42 9.32 -7.41 15.43
CA ALA A 42 9.94 -7.51 14.10
C ALA A 42 11.41 -7.94 14.21
N LYS A 43 12.16 -7.38 15.16
CA LYS A 43 13.56 -7.78 15.44
C LYS A 43 13.65 -9.26 15.83
N GLU A 44 12.73 -9.75 16.66
CA GLU A 44 12.65 -11.15 17.07
C GLU A 44 12.39 -12.09 15.89
N GLU A 45 11.37 -11.80 15.07
CA GLU A 45 11.03 -12.62 13.90
C GLU A 45 12.18 -12.72 12.89
N ILE A 46 12.91 -11.63 12.72
CA ILE A 46 14.06 -11.59 11.81
C ILE A 46 15.27 -12.32 12.39
N GLY A 47 15.41 -12.33 13.72
CA GLY A 47 16.41 -13.13 14.42
C GLY A 47 16.16 -14.65 14.33
N LYS A 48 14.94 -15.08 13.98
CA LYS A 48 14.59 -16.49 13.73
C LYS A 48 14.92 -16.96 12.31
N LEU A 49 15.35 -16.06 11.41
CA LEU A 49 15.71 -16.44 10.05
C LEU A 49 16.96 -17.32 10.06
N ASP A 50 16.85 -18.47 9.42
CA ASP A 50 17.96 -19.40 9.25
C ASP A 50 18.89 -18.91 8.13
N HIS A 51 20.14 -18.65 8.50
CA HIS A 51 21.17 -18.11 7.61
C HIS A 51 21.58 -19.08 6.50
N ASP A 52 21.33 -20.38 6.67
CA ASP A 52 21.71 -21.40 5.68
C ASP A 52 20.65 -21.54 4.57
N THR A 53 19.38 -21.23 4.89
CA THR A 53 18.26 -21.35 3.94
C THR A 53 17.81 -20.01 3.36
N VAL A 54 18.10 -18.91 4.05
CA VAL A 54 17.70 -17.57 3.61
C VAL A 54 18.87 -16.88 2.90
N PRO A 55 18.69 -16.35 1.67
CA PRO A 55 19.74 -15.64 0.96
C PRO A 55 20.30 -14.47 1.78
N ALA A 56 21.63 -14.34 1.83
CA ALA A 56 22.30 -13.27 2.59
C ALA A 56 21.78 -11.86 2.23
N GLY A 57 21.52 -11.60 0.94
CA GLY A 57 20.97 -10.31 0.49
C GLY A 57 19.57 -10.02 1.05
N TYR A 58 18.75 -11.04 1.30
CA TYR A 58 17.45 -10.86 1.96
C TYR A 58 17.62 -10.47 3.42
N ILE A 59 18.56 -11.11 4.13
CA ILE A 59 18.87 -10.79 5.53
C ILE A 59 19.36 -9.35 5.66
N ASP A 60 20.29 -8.94 4.81
CA ASP A 60 20.85 -7.59 4.83
C ASP A 60 19.79 -6.53 4.51
N GLN A 61 18.97 -6.77 3.49
CA GLN A 61 17.86 -5.89 3.16
C GLN A 61 16.89 -5.77 4.34
N THR A 62 16.55 -6.90 4.96
CA THR A 62 15.59 -6.98 6.07
C THR A 62 16.10 -6.22 7.31
N ARG A 63 17.40 -6.27 7.59
CA ARG A 63 18.05 -5.45 8.63
C ARG A 63 17.93 -3.95 8.36
N LEU A 64 18.10 -3.51 7.11
CA LEU A 64 17.91 -2.10 6.74
C LEU A 64 16.47 -1.63 6.95
N LEU A 65 15.48 -2.49 6.66
CA LEU A 65 14.08 -2.16 6.90
C LEU A 65 13.73 -2.08 8.38
N LEU A 66 14.28 -2.98 9.20
CA LEU A 66 14.14 -2.92 10.66
C LEU A 66 14.65 -1.61 11.24
N ALA A 67 15.77 -1.09 10.73
CA ALA A 67 16.30 0.18 11.19
C ALA A 67 15.34 1.36 10.97
N ARG A 68 14.41 1.24 10.00
CA ARG A 68 13.36 2.24 9.73
C ARG A 68 12.13 2.10 10.64
N LEU A 69 11.94 0.95 11.28
CA LEU A 69 10.93 0.74 12.31
C LEU A 69 11.39 1.18 13.69
N ASP A 70 12.67 1.53 13.87
CA ASP A 70 13.17 1.94 15.17
C ASP A 70 12.58 3.31 15.56
N PRO A 71 11.86 3.42 16.69
CA PRO A 71 11.33 4.70 17.14
C PRO A 71 12.41 5.78 17.31
N LYS A 72 13.66 5.39 17.56
CA LYS A 72 14.79 6.33 17.70
C LYS A 72 15.21 6.97 16.37
N THR A 73 14.98 6.31 15.25
CA THR A 73 15.29 6.85 13.91
C THR A 73 14.11 7.59 13.30
N SER A 74 12.89 7.36 13.81
CA SER A 74 11.63 8.07 13.47
C SER A 74 11.45 8.24 11.95
N SER A 75 11.67 7.17 11.19
CA SER A 75 11.52 7.20 9.72
C SER A 75 10.03 7.28 9.33
N PRO A 76 9.63 8.22 8.45
CA PRO A 76 8.24 8.40 8.06
C PRO A 76 7.82 7.37 7.00
N ILE A 77 7.50 6.15 7.43
CA ILE A 77 7.22 5.00 6.55
C ILE A 77 5.74 4.77 6.28
N TYR A 78 4.85 5.37 7.08
CA TYR A 78 3.41 5.25 6.93
C TYR A 78 2.87 6.46 6.19
N GLU A 79 1.98 6.22 5.23
CA GLU A 79 1.34 7.27 4.44
C GLU A 79 -0.17 7.22 4.66
N LEU A 80 -0.75 8.37 4.95
CA LEU A 80 -2.18 8.59 4.98
C LEU A 80 -2.53 9.51 3.81
N THR A 81 -3.41 9.03 2.92
CA THR A 81 -3.90 9.83 1.79
C THR A 81 -5.42 9.72 1.64
N ALA A 82 -6.03 10.77 1.14
CA ALA A 82 -7.47 10.85 0.93
C ALA A 82 -7.81 11.09 -0.55
N LEU A 83 -8.72 10.27 -1.06
CA LEU A 83 -9.22 10.35 -2.42
C LEU A 83 -10.67 10.84 -2.38
N PRO A 84 -11.03 11.95 -3.05
CA PRO A 84 -12.42 12.41 -3.15
C PRO A 84 -13.22 11.58 -4.17
N ARG A 85 -12.97 10.26 -4.21
CA ARG A 85 -13.59 9.27 -5.09
C ARG A 85 -13.64 7.94 -4.37
N PHE A 86 -14.53 7.08 -4.84
CA PHE A 86 -14.58 5.68 -4.44
C PHE A 86 -13.43 4.90 -5.11
N LEU A 87 -12.56 4.30 -4.30
CA LEU A 87 -11.47 3.44 -4.76
C LEU A 87 -11.58 2.06 -4.08
N SER A 88 -12.57 1.28 -4.50
CA SER A 88 -12.75 -0.11 -4.07
C SER A 88 -13.55 -0.87 -5.13
N GLY A 89 -13.48 -2.20 -5.11
CA GLY A 89 -14.30 -3.12 -5.90
C GLY A 89 -14.60 -4.36 -5.06
N PRO A 90 -15.63 -5.16 -5.39
CA PRO A 90 -16.43 -5.17 -6.63
C PRO A 90 -17.71 -4.32 -6.59
N ASN A 91 -18.11 -3.81 -5.43
CA ASN A 91 -19.38 -3.08 -5.29
C ASN A 91 -19.21 -1.63 -5.76
N PRO A 92 -19.88 -1.19 -6.84
CA PRO A 92 -19.75 0.18 -7.31
C PRO A 92 -20.40 1.18 -6.33
N PRO A 93 -19.95 2.44 -6.34
CA PRO A 93 -20.51 3.47 -5.47
C PRO A 93 -21.99 3.69 -5.79
N THR A 94 -22.81 3.93 -4.76
CA THR A 94 -24.23 4.24 -4.99
C THR A 94 -24.38 5.54 -5.80
N PRO A 95 -25.18 5.56 -6.88
CA PRO A 95 -25.44 6.78 -7.64
C PRO A 95 -25.94 7.92 -6.74
N GLY A 96 -25.45 9.14 -7.00
CA GLY A 96 -25.85 10.34 -6.25
C GLY A 96 -25.21 10.52 -4.87
N LYS A 97 -24.34 9.60 -4.41
CA LYS A 97 -23.58 9.76 -3.16
C LYS A 97 -22.14 10.20 -3.41
N HIS A 98 -21.66 11.10 -2.56
CA HIS A 98 -20.25 11.47 -2.50
C HIS A 98 -19.48 10.46 -1.65
N HIS A 99 -18.29 10.08 -2.12
CA HIS A 99 -17.43 9.11 -1.45
C HIS A 99 -16.05 9.73 -1.24
N ILE A 100 -15.47 9.48 -0.07
CA ILE A 100 -14.08 9.73 0.22
C ILE A 100 -13.46 8.39 0.58
N THR A 101 -12.36 8.02 -0.06
CA THR A 101 -11.58 6.84 0.30
C THR A 101 -10.34 7.30 1.06
N LEU A 102 -10.17 6.81 2.29
CA LEU A 102 -8.94 6.95 3.05
C LEU A 102 -8.05 5.74 2.76
N LEU A 103 -6.81 5.98 2.37
CA LEU A 103 -5.80 4.95 2.18
C LEU A 103 -4.71 5.10 3.24
N VAL A 104 -4.37 3.98 3.85
CA VAL A 104 -3.23 3.85 4.74
C VAL A 104 -2.23 2.93 4.05
N LEU A 105 -1.06 3.45 3.72
CA LEU A 105 -0.01 2.71 3.04
C LEU A 105 1.22 2.55 3.94
N VAL A 106 1.94 1.45 3.74
CA VAL A 106 3.24 1.20 4.35
C VAL A 106 4.25 1.18 3.22
N ASN A 107 5.10 2.21 3.14
CA ASN A 107 6.04 2.40 2.05
C ASN A 107 7.31 1.53 2.17
N ILE A 108 7.45 0.81 3.29
CA ILE A 108 8.56 -0.09 3.55
C ILE A 108 8.01 -1.46 3.99
N LEU A 109 7.98 -2.41 3.07
CA LEU A 109 7.40 -3.73 3.29
C LEU A 109 8.47 -4.81 3.49
N PHE A 110 8.21 -5.77 4.36
CA PHE A 110 9.03 -6.98 4.54
C PHE A 110 8.66 -8.10 3.54
N SER A 111 7.43 -8.08 3.02
CA SER A 111 6.96 -9.06 2.06
C SER A 111 7.76 -9.01 0.75
N ARG A 112 8.17 -10.17 0.25
CA ARG A 112 8.80 -10.30 -1.07
C ARG A 112 8.06 -11.37 -1.87
N GLY A 113 7.84 -11.08 -3.15
CA GLY A 113 7.28 -12.02 -4.11
C GLY A 113 8.26 -12.26 -5.25
N SER A 114 8.14 -13.41 -5.89
CA SER A 114 8.86 -13.74 -7.13
C SER A 114 7.86 -13.99 -8.25
N ILE A 115 8.16 -13.51 -9.44
CA ILE A 115 7.39 -13.81 -10.66
C ILE A 115 8.28 -14.69 -11.54
N ALA A 116 7.77 -15.84 -11.95
CA ALA A 116 8.42 -16.74 -12.89
C ALA A 116 7.52 -16.92 -14.13
N PHE A 117 8.13 -17.02 -15.31
CA PHE A 117 7.40 -17.34 -16.53
C PHE A 117 7.17 -18.84 -16.60
N ALA A 118 5.92 -19.26 -16.78
CA ALA A 118 5.61 -20.63 -17.15
C ALA A 118 5.87 -20.81 -18.66
N ALA A 119 7.01 -21.39 -19.02
CA ALA A 119 7.26 -21.81 -20.39
C ALA A 119 6.75 -23.25 -20.57
N ASN A 120 5.74 -23.45 -21.42
CA ASN A 120 5.38 -24.78 -21.90
C ASN A 120 6.47 -25.25 -22.87
N LEU A 121 7.43 -26.03 -22.38
CA LEU A 121 8.31 -26.82 -23.23
C LEU A 121 7.48 -27.96 -23.82
N GLY A 122 6.74 -27.65 -24.89
CA GLY A 122 6.15 -28.68 -25.75
C GLY A 122 7.27 -29.57 -26.25
N GLU A 123 7.13 -30.88 -26.02
CA GLU A 123 8.02 -31.93 -26.52
C GLU A 123 8.25 -31.75 -28.02
N ARG A 124 9.35 -31.09 -28.40
CA ARG A 124 9.92 -31.28 -29.74
C ARG A 124 10.66 -32.60 -29.71
N GLY A 125 9.91 -33.68 -29.88
CA GLY A 125 10.45 -34.98 -30.21
C GLY A 125 11.25 -34.88 -31.51
N THR A 126 12.56 -34.82 -31.39
CA THR A 126 13.47 -35.28 -32.44
C THR A 126 13.40 -36.80 -32.46
N ARG A 127 12.65 -37.35 -33.41
CA ARG A 127 12.94 -38.69 -33.93
C ARG A 127 13.48 -38.52 -35.34
N ALA A 128 14.69 -39.04 -35.50
CA ALA A 128 15.43 -39.21 -36.74
C ALA A 128 14.70 -40.13 -37.73
#